data_AF-A0A2E0RP54-F1
#
_entry.id   AF-A0A2E0RP54-F1
#
_cell.length_a   1.000
_cell.length_b   1.000
_cell.length_c   1.000
_cell.angle_alpha   90.00
_cell.angle_beta   90.00
_cell.angle_gamma   90.00
#
_symmetry.space_group_name_H-M   'P 1'
#
loop_
_entity.id
_entity.type
_entity.pdbx_description
1 polymer ?
#
loop_
_entity_poly.entity_id
_entity_poly.type
_entity_poly.pdbx_seq_one_letter_code
_entity_poly.pdbx_strand_id
1 'polypeptide(L)'
;MNARRTAAAAALVLGAAEVGLIVFTATRSFPRGLIAVGLLICAGVAGWKALLHRGPTRLAFGVGGAVLLVGFFVALAVGGIMFEAIIAFVLFVLAAAAARAAFRIRVPLPAAPRPERPVVVWNPKSGGGKALSAHLDDEARARNIEPIELRPGDDLVELVRNAVANGADALAAAGGDGTQALVATIAAEFDLPFACIPAGTRNHFALDLGVDRNDVVGALDALVAGGERRVDLAEVNGRVFVNNVSLGLYAEAVQRSGYRDAKIRTLLETIPEYSTEDAAEPMLEFTGPGGVQGRRATVIMVSNNSYRLGTVIGSGTRPSIDDGEL
;
A
#
# COMPACT_ATOMS: atom_id res chain seq x y z
N MET A 1 22.03 0.41 17.38
CA MET A 1 21.68 -0.49 16.25
C MET A 1 20.19 -0.35 15.99
N ASN A 2 19.74 0.04 14.79
CA ASN A 2 18.32 0.34 14.52
C ASN A 2 17.44 -0.89 14.83
N ALA A 3 16.27 -0.69 15.45
CA ALA A 3 15.34 -1.75 15.84
C ALA A 3 14.95 -2.70 14.67
N ARG A 4 14.99 -2.20 13.44
CA ARG A 4 14.80 -3.01 12.22
C ARG A 4 15.98 -3.96 11.97
N ARG A 5 17.22 -3.49 12.16
CA ARG A 5 18.43 -4.31 11.98
C ARG A 5 18.53 -5.39 13.05
N THR A 6 18.16 -5.08 14.29
CA THR A 6 18.07 -6.08 15.37
C THR A 6 17.00 -7.14 15.07
N ALA A 7 15.81 -6.72 14.61
CA ALA A 7 14.75 -7.66 14.23
C ALA A 7 15.15 -8.53 13.02
N ALA A 8 15.81 -7.96 12.02
CA ALA A 8 16.30 -8.72 10.86
C ALA A 8 17.39 -9.73 11.27
N ALA A 9 18.34 -9.32 12.10
CA ALA A 9 19.37 -10.22 12.63
C ALA A 9 18.75 -11.35 13.47
N ALA A 10 17.78 -11.02 14.35
CA ALA A 10 17.05 -12.01 15.13
C ALA A 10 16.30 -13.01 14.23
N ALA A 11 15.61 -12.54 13.19
CA ALA A 11 14.91 -13.42 12.25
C ALA A 11 15.86 -14.40 11.54
N LEU A 12 17.03 -13.92 11.12
CA LEU A 12 18.06 -14.76 10.47
C LEU A 12 18.65 -15.80 11.43
N VAL A 13 19.00 -15.38 12.65
CA VAL A 13 19.60 -16.28 13.66
C VAL A 13 18.58 -17.34 14.10
N LEU A 14 17.33 -16.93 14.38
CA LEU A 14 16.27 -17.85 14.78
C LEU A 14 15.92 -18.83 13.65
N GLY A 15 15.82 -18.35 12.40
CA GLY A 15 15.59 -19.20 11.25
C GLY A 15 16.73 -20.19 10.99
N ALA A 16 17.98 -19.77 11.14
CA ALA A 16 19.13 -20.68 11.03
C ALA A 16 19.15 -21.74 12.15
N ALA A 17 18.83 -21.35 13.39
CA ALA A 17 18.68 -22.28 14.51
C ALA A 17 17.55 -23.28 14.29
N GLU A 18 16.42 -22.83 13.73
CA GLU A 18 15.30 -23.68 13.35
C GLU A 18 15.70 -24.71 12.29
N VAL A 19 16.37 -24.29 11.21
CA VAL A 19 16.88 -25.21 10.19
C VAL A 19 17.85 -26.24 10.79
N GLY A 20 18.78 -25.79 11.64
CA GLY A 20 19.72 -26.68 12.34
C GLY A 20 19.01 -27.72 13.20
N LEU A 21 18.01 -27.31 13.98
CA LEU A 21 17.20 -28.19 14.81
C LEU A 21 16.41 -29.19 13.96
N ILE A 22 15.86 -28.76 12.83
CA ILE A 22 15.10 -29.62 11.92
C ILE A 22 16.00 -30.69 11.29
N VAL A 23 17.20 -30.33 10.84
CA VAL A 23 18.18 -31.28 10.29
C VAL A 23 18.63 -32.28 11.36
N PHE A 24 18.95 -31.81 12.56
CA PHE A 24 19.31 -32.67 13.69
C PHE A 24 18.19 -33.66 14.04
N THR A 25 16.96 -33.16 14.11
CA THR A 25 15.78 -34.00 14.42
C THR A 25 15.50 -34.99 13.30
N ALA A 26 15.61 -34.57 12.04
CA ALA A 26 15.36 -35.42 10.88
C ALA A 26 16.35 -36.59 10.76
N THR A 27 17.63 -36.35 11.10
CA THR A 27 18.66 -37.39 11.11
C THR A 27 18.45 -38.39 12.26
N ARG A 28 18.05 -37.90 13.45
CA ARG A 28 17.76 -38.77 14.61
C ARG A 28 16.51 -39.62 14.43
N SER A 29 15.48 -39.11 13.76
CA SER A 29 14.21 -39.81 13.49
C SER A 29 14.16 -40.54 12.16
N PHE A 30 15.31 -40.85 11.54
CA PHE A 30 15.31 -41.52 10.25
C PHE A 30 14.59 -42.88 10.31
N PRO A 31 13.70 -43.21 9.34
CA PRO A 31 13.34 -42.44 8.14
C PRO A 31 12.17 -41.46 8.32
N ARG A 32 11.43 -41.52 9.44
CA ARG A 32 10.24 -40.68 9.69
C ARG A 32 10.54 -39.19 9.63
N GLY A 33 11.76 -38.78 10.01
CA GLY A 33 12.25 -37.41 9.88
C GLY A 33 12.14 -36.83 8.47
N LEU A 34 12.28 -37.66 7.43
CA LEU A 34 12.13 -37.22 6.03
C LEU A 34 10.70 -36.77 5.71
N ILE A 35 9.69 -37.36 6.35
CA ILE A 35 8.30 -36.96 6.17
C ILE A 35 8.10 -35.53 6.70
N ALA A 36 8.65 -35.23 7.88
CA ALA A 36 8.60 -33.88 8.45
C ALA A 36 9.28 -32.86 7.52
N VAL A 37 10.49 -33.16 7.03
CA VAL A 37 11.17 -32.28 6.06
C VAL A 37 10.35 -32.08 4.78
N GLY A 38 9.75 -33.15 4.24
CA GLY A 38 8.88 -33.08 3.07
C GLY A 38 7.65 -32.19 3.30
N LEU A 39 6.99 -32.31 4.46
CA LEU A 39 5.86 -31.46 4.84
C LEU A 39 6.25 -29.99 4.93
N LEU A 40 7.41 -29.68 5.51
CA LEU A 40 7.92 -28.33 5.61
C LEU A 40 8.22 -27.72 4.23
N ILE A 41 8.88 -28.47 3.33
CA ILE A 41 9.15 -28.03 1.96
C ILE A 41 7.83 -27.75 1.23
N CYS A 42 6.87 -28.66 1.31
CA CYS A 42 5.54 -28.48 0.72
C CYS A 42 4.81 -27.26 1.30
N ALA A 43 4.89 -27.03 2.61
CA ALA A 43 4.33 -25.85 3.27
C ALA A 43 4.97 -24.56 2.73
N GLY A 44 6.29 -24.54 2.56
CA GLY A 44 7.03 -23.43 1.96
C GLY A 44 6.62 -23.14 0.52
N VAL A 45 6.49 -24.18 -0.32
CA VAL A 45 6.02 -24.06 -1.71
C VAL A 45 4.58 -23.55 -1.77
N ALA A 46 3.70 -24.06 -0.91
CA ALA A 46 2.32 -23.59 -0.81
C ALA A 46 2.26 -22.11 -0.38
N GLY A 47 3.07 -21.72 0.61
CA GLY A 47 3.21 -20.32 1.03
C GLY A 47 3.70 -19.42 -0.10
N TRP A 48 4.72 -19.85 -0.86
CA TRP A 48 5.21 -19.13 -2.04
C TRP A 48 4.12 -18.95 -3.10
N LYS A 49 3.38 -20.03 -3.41
CA LYS A 49 2.24 -19.94 -4.34
C LYS A 49 1.15 -19.01 -3.82
N ALA A 50 0.86 -19.00 -2.52
CA ALA A 50 -0.10 -18.08 -1.93
C ALA A 50 0.34 -16.62 -2.16
N LEU A 51 1.62 -16.29 -1.98
CA LEU A 51 2.15 -14.94 -2.21
C LEU A 51 2.04 -14.49 -3.67
N LEU A 52 2.17 -15.41 -4.63
CA LEU A 52 2.09 -15.10 -6.06
C LEU A 52 0.66 -14.95 -6.59
N HIS A 53 -0.35 -15.41 -5.86
CA HIS A 53 -1.75 -15.39 -6.30
C HIS A 53 -2.61 -14.38 -5.51
N ARG A 54 -3.80 -14.07 -6.02
CA ARG A 54 -4.78 -13.17 -5.38
C ARG A 54 -6.13 -13.89 -5.19
N GLY A 55 -7.00 -13.31 -4.36
CA GLY A 55 -8.38 -13.78 -4.18
C GLY A 55 -8.47 -15.20 -3.60
N PRO A 56 -9.43 -16.03 -4.05
CA PRO A 56 -9.68 -17.36 -3.47
C PRO A 56 -8.50 -18.33 -3.65
N THR A 57 -7.73 -18.20 -4.73
CA THR A 57 -6.53 -19.01 -4.97
C THR A 57 -5.44 -18.78 -3.93
N ARG A 58 -5.25 -17.52 -3.51
CA ARG A 58 -4.36 -17.18 -2.39
C ARG A 58 -4.80 -17.85 -1.10
N LEU A 59 -6.11 -17.81 -0.82
CA LEU A 59 -6.68 -18.41 0.38
C LEU A 59 -6.47 -19.93 0.38
N ALA A 60 -6.74 -20.60 -0.74
CA ALA A 60 -6.58 -22.05 -0.87
C ALA A 60 -5.12 -22.49 -0.60
N PHE A 61 -4.14 -21.85 -1.25
CA PHE A 61 -2.73 -22.15 -1.00
C PHE A 61 -2.28 -21.76 0.43
N GLY A 62 -2.80 -20.66 0.98
CA GLY A 62 -2.50 -20.25 2.36
C GLY A 62 -3.01 -21.24 3.39
N VAL A 63 -4.26 -21.70 3.26
CA VAL A 63 -4.85 -22.73 4.12
C VAL A 63 -4.12 -24.07 3.95
N GLY A 64 -3.83 -24.48 2.72
CA GLY A 64 -3.07 -25.70 2.45
C GLY A 64 -1.67 -25.66 3.07
N GLY A 65 -0.97 -24.53 2.96
CA GLY A 65 0.33 -24.32 3.60
C GLY A 65 0.26 -24.40 5.12
N ALA A 66 -0.77 -23.81 5.74
CA ALA A 66 -0.97 -23.88 7.18
C ALA A 66 -1.24 -25.31 7.66
N VAL A 67 -2.06 -26.08 6.95
CA VAL A 67 -2.33 -27.50 7.26
C VAL A 67 -1.05 -28.34 7.18
N LEU A 68 -0.23 -28.14 6.14
CA LEU A 68 1.06 -28.82 5.98
C LEU A 68 2.03 -28.47 7.12
N LEU A 69 2.04 -27.21 7.56
CA LEU A 69 2.87 -26.76 8.67
C LEU A 69 2.43 -27.36 10.01
N VAL A 70 1.12 -27.46 10.26
CA VAL A 70 0.59 -28.20 11.42
C VAL A 70 0.98 -29.67 11.34
N GLY A 71 0.83 -30.30 10.17
CA GLY A 71 1.25 -31.68 9.92
C GLY A 71 2.74 -31.90 10.22
N PHE A 72 3.60 -30.94 9.87
CA PHE A 72 5.02 -30.97 10.19
C PHE A 72 5.26 -31.06 11.70
N PHE A 73 4.67 -30.17 12.50
CA PHE A 73 4.83 -30.20 13.97
C PHE A 73 4.24 -31.48 14.60
N VAL A 74 3.11 -31.97 14.08
CA VAL A 74 2.51 -33.24 14.51
C VAL A 74 3.45 -34.42 14.20
N ALA A 75 4.06 -34.45 13.01
CA ALA A 75 4.99 -35.51 12.62
C ALA A 75 6.22 -35.55 13.55
N LEU A 76 6.73 -34.39 13.99
CA LEU A 76 7.81 -34.31 14.98
C LEU A 76 7.35 -34.83 16.35
N ALA A 77 6.16 -34.44 16.81
CA ALA A 77 5.63 -34.86 18.10
C ALA A 77 5.37 -36.38 18.17
N VAL A 78 4.73 -36.96 17.14
CA VAL A 78 4.47 -38.41 17.03
C VAL A 78 5.77 -39.21 16.86
N GLY A 79 6.83 -38.58 16.37
CA GLY A 79 8.17 -39.17 16.29
C GLY A 79 8.84 -39.46 17.65
N GLY A 80 8.18 -39.15 18.77
CA GLY A 80 8.72 -39.31 20.12
C GLY A 80 9.63 -38.16 20.54
N ILE A 81 9.60 -37.05 19.80
CA ILE A 81 10.50 -35.90 19.95
C ILE A 81 9.69 -34.63 20.26
N MET A 82 8.82 -34.74 21.26
CA MET A 82 7.89 -33.67 21.64
C MET A 82 8.61 -32.41 22.14
N PHE A 83 9.74 -32.57 22.83
CA PHE A 83 10.49 -31.43 23.35
C PHE A 83 11.12 -30.61 22.23
N GLU A 84 11.78 -31.25 21.26
CA GLU A 84 12.34 -30.58 20.10
C GLU A 84 11.24 -30.01 19.18
N ALA A 85 10.07 -30.66 19.09
CA ALA A 85 8.91 -30.10 18.40
C ALA A 85 8.41 -28.78 19.02
N ILE A 86 8.37 -28.71 20.36
CA ILE A 86 8.02 -27.48 21.09
C ILE A 86 9.06 -26.39 20.82
N ILE A 87 10.35 -26.72 20.91
CA ILE A 87 11.43 -25.76 20.63
C ILE A 87 11.33 -25.26 19.17
N ALA A 88 11.14 -26.17 18.21
CA ALA A 88 10.97 -25.80 16.80
C ALA A 88 9.77 -24.86 16.61
N PHE A 89 8.63 -25.12 17.28
CA PHE A 89 7.45 -24.26 17.20
C PHE A 89 7.72 -22.88 17.79
N VAL A 90 8.38 -22.81 18.95
CA VAL A 90 8.75 -21.52 19.58
C VAL A 90 9.72 -20.75 18.68
N LEU A 91 10.75 -21.41 18.13
CA LEU A 91 11.69 -20.79 17.20
C LEU A 91 10.97 -20.25 15.96
N PHE A 92 10.07 -21.03 15.36
CA PHE A 92 9.25 -20.61 14.23
C PHE A 92 8.43 -19.36 14.54
N VAL A 93 7.71 -19.34 15.67
CA VAL A 93 6.88 -18.19 16.08
C VAL A 93 7.74 -16.95 16.31
N LEU A 94 8.88 -17.08 16.99
CA LEU A 94 9.78 -15.97 17.25
C LEU A 94 10.44 -15.46 15.96
N ALA A 95 10.87 -16.36 15.07
CA ALA A 95 11.45 -16.01 13.77
C ALA A 95 10.43 -15.27 12.91
N ALA A 96 9.17 -15.75 12.87
CA ALA A 96 8.08 -15.10 12.15
C ALA A 96 7.74 -13.72 12.73
N ALA A 97 7.70 -13.58 14.05
CA ALA A 97 7.48 -12.29 14.71
C ALA A 97 8.62 -11.29 14.42
N ALA A 98 9.87 -11.75 14.50
CA ALA A 98 11.05 -10.95 14.18
C ALA A 98 11.08 -10.53 12.70
N ALA A 99 10.76 -11.46 11.78
CA ALA A 99 10.65 -11.18 10.35
C ALA A 99 9.55 -10.14 10.09
N ARG A 100 8.36 -10.31 10.67
CA ARG A 100 7.27 -9.33 10.56
C ARG A 100 7.67 -7.95 11.06
N ALA A 101 8.40 -7.88 12.18
CA ALA A 101 8.94 -6.62 12.70
C ALA A 101 10.01 -6.01 11.78
N ALA A 102 10.86 -6.82 11.14
CA ALA A 102 11.90 -6.38 10.22
C ALA A 102 11.35 -5.86 8.87
N PHE A 103 10.23 -6.43 8.41
CA PHE A 103 9.55 -6.06 7.17
C PHE A 103 8.46 -4.99 7.36
N ARG A 104 8.17 -4.53 8.58
CA ARG A 104 7.31 -3.36 8.79
C ARG A 104 7.92 -2.17 8.05
N ILE A 105 7.14 -1.60 7.13
CA ILE A 105 7.50 -0.35 6.45
C ILE A 105 7.52 0.74 7.53
N ARG A 106 8.70 1.31 7.77
CA ARG A 106 8.86 2.52 8.57
C ARG A 106 9.61 3.52 7.71
N VAL A 107 8.93 4.59 7.35
CA VAL A 107 9.59 5.79 6.82
C VAL A 107 10.11 6.56 8.03
N PRO A 108 11.43 6.67 8.23
CA PRO A 108 11.96 7.51 9.29
C PRO A 108 11.70 8.96 8.90
N LEU A 109 10.79 9.62 9.62
CA LEU A 109 10.48 11.03 9.45
C LEU A 109 11.00 11.82 10.67
N PRO A 110 11.49 13.05 10.48
CA PRO A 110 11.72 13.99 11.57
C PRO A 110 10.49 14.09 12.48
N ALA A 111 10.70 14.15 13.79
CA ALA A 111 9.59 14.30 14.73
C ALA A 111 8.87 15.64 14.49
N ALA A 112 7.54 15.61 14.51
CA ALA A 112 6.70 16.80 14.36
C ALA A 112 5.94 17.08 15.67
N PRO A 113 5.59 18.34 15.94
CA PRO A 113 4.65 18.67 17.02
C PRO A 113 3.33 17.93 16.82
N ARG A 114 2.75 17.44 17.92
CA ARG A 114 1.43 16.82 17.87
C ARG A 114 0.37 17.92 17.66
N PRO A 115 -0.54 17.78 16.69
CA PRO A 115 -1.67 18.71 16.53
C PRO A 115 -2.62 18.64 17.73
N GLU A 116 -3.15 19.80 18.13
CA GLU A 116 -4.14 19.96 19.20
C GLU A 116 -5.57 19.79 18.69
N ARG A 117 -5.83 20.17 17.44
CA ARG A 117 -7.17 20.12 16.79
C ARG A 117 -7.11 19.45 15.41
N PRO A 118 -6.63 18.20 15.32
CA PRO A 118 -6.58 17.49 14.06
C PRO A 118 -7.98 17.10 13.57
N VAL A 119 -8.21 17.27 12.27
CA VAL A 119 -9.48 16.91 11.60
C VAL A 119 -9.23 15.83 10.55
N VAL A 120 -10.09 14.82 10.49
CA VAL A 120 -10.11 13.83 9.41
C VAL A 120 -11.43 13.90 8.65
N VAL A 121 -11.35 14.23 7.36
CA VAL A 121 -12.51 14.15 6.46
C VAL A 121 -12.55 12.78 5.82
N TRP A 122 -13.69 12.10 5.87
CA TRP A 122 -13.82 10.72 5.40
C TRP A 122 -15.09 10.48 4.60
N ASN A 123 -14.99 9.62 3.58
CA ASN A 123 -16.14 9.24 2.75
C ASN A 123 -16.53 7.77 3.02
N PRO A 124 -17.73 7.50 3.59
CA PRO A 124 -18.18 6.16 3.93
C PRO A 124 -18.24 5.18 2.74
N LYS A 125 -18.41 5.68 1.51
CA LYS A 125 -18.51 4.85 0.29
C LYS A 125 -17.17 4.58 -0.37
N SER A 126 -16.10 5.27 0.04
CA SER A 126 -14.77 5.11 -0.58
C SER A 126 -14.19 3.71 -0.37
N GLY A 127 -13.51 3.21 -1.41
CA GLY A 127 -12.76 1.96 -1.37
C GLY A 127 -13.57 0.70 -1.02
N GLY A 128 -14.89 0.72 -1.21
CA GLY A 128 -15.78 -0.37 -0.81
C GLY A 128 -16.21 -0.32 0.66
N GLY A 129 -16.17 0.86 1.30
CA GLY A 129 -16.60 1.04 2.68
C GLY A 129 -15.55 0.65 3.72
N LYS A 130 -14.26 0.72 3.37
CA LYS A 130 -13.16 0.36 4.29
C LYS A 130 -13.16 1.19 5.56
N ALA A 131 -13.31 2.52 5.42
CA ALA A 131 -13.35 3.43 6.57
C ALA A 131 -14.54 3.14 7.48
N LEU A 132 -15.71 2.90 6.90
CA LEU A 132 -16.92 2.55 7.63
C LEU A 132 -16.78 1.20 8.35
N SER A 133 -16.28 0.18 7.65
CA SER A 133 -16.06 -1.16 8.23
C SER A 133 -15.03 -1.15 9.38
N ALA A 134 -14.13 -0.17 9.35
CA ALA A 134 -13.11 0.03 10.37
C ALA A 134 -13.55 0.95 11.52
N HIS A 135 -14.79 1.44 11.53
CA HIS A 135 -15.30 2.40 12.52
C HIS A 135 -14.37 3.62 12.66
N LEU A 136 -13.94 4.18 11.53
CA LEU A 136 -12.91 5.22 11.47
C LEU A 136 -13.26 6.44 12.33
N ASP A 137 -14.54 6.81 12.40
CA ASP A 137 -15.00 7.95 13.18
C ASP A 137 -14.84 7.73 14.70
N ASP A 138 -15.19 6.55 15.20
CA ASP A 138 -14.98 6.20 16.61
C ASP A 138 -13.49 6.11 16.95
N GLU A 139 -12.69 5.51 16.07
CA GLU A 139 -11.23 5.40 16.22
C GLU A 139 -10.54 6.78 16.16
N ALA A 140 -11.04 7.70 15.34
CA ALA A 140 -10.57 9.08 15.27
C ALA A 140 -10.88 9.83 16.57
N ARG A 141 -12.13 9.77 17.05
CA ARG A 141 -12.54 10.38 18.32
C ARG A 141 -11.72 9.86 19.50
N ALA A 142 -11.46 8.55 19.55
CA ALA A 142 -10.62 7.94 20.58
C ALA A 142 -9.18 8.49 20.61
N ARG A 143 -8.71 9.09 19.51
CA ARG A 143 -7.39 9.72 19.38
C ARG A 143 -7.42 11.25 19.52
N ASN A 144 -8.58 11.83 19.86
CA ASN A 144 -8.85 13.27 19.82
C ASN A 144 -8.68 13.88 18.43
N ILE A 145 -9.10 13.15 17.39
CA ILE A 145 -9.18 13.62 16.02
C ILE A 145 -10.66 13.82 15.69
N GLU A 146 -11.04 14.99 15.18
CA GLU A 146 -12.42 15.28 14.81
C GLU A 146 -12.75 14.64 13.45
N PRO A 147 -13.70 13.68 13.39
CA PRO A 147 -14.11 13.09 12.13
C PRO A 147 -15.23 13.90 11.46
N ILE A 148 -15.02 14.33 10.23
CA ILE A 148 -16.03 14.95 9.37
C ILE A 148 -16.43 13.96 8.28
N GLU A 149 -17.67 13.48 8.36
CA GLU A 149 -18.24 12.59 7.34
C GLU A 149 -18.64 13.41 6.10
N LEU A 150 -18.14 13.04 4.93
CA LEU A 150 -18.56 13.58 3.64
C LEU A 150 -19.84 12.89 3.17
N ARG A 151 -20.96 13.62 3.21
CA ARG A 151 -22.29 13.12 2.82
C ARG A 151 -22.61 13.45 1.36
N PRO A 152 -23.58 12.74 0.75
CA PRO A 152 -24.03 13.07 -0.60
C PRO A 152 -24.59 14.49 -0.67
N GLY A 153 -24.03 15.31 -1.57
CA GLY A 153 -24.43 16.71 -1.76
C GLY A 153 -23.53 17.72 -1.05
N ASP A 154 -22.64 17.27 -0.16
CA ASP A 154 -21.67 18.13 0.49
C ASP A 154 -20.59 18.59 -0.48
N ASP A 155 -20.14 19.84 -0.32
CA ASP A 155 -18.91 20.32 -0.94
C ASP A 155 -17.73 20.02 -0.01
N LEU A 156 -16.85 19.10 -0.44
CA LEU A 156 -15.65 18.72 0.29
C LEU A 156 -14.73 19.92 0.57
N VAL A 157 -14.58 20.83 -0.40
CA VAL A 157 -13.70 22.00 -0.26
C VAL A 157 -14.26 22.93 0.81
N GLU A 158 -15.57 23.17 0.79
CA GLU A 158 -16.23 24.01 1.79
C GLU A 158 -16.12 23.40 3.19
N LEU A 159 -16.38 22.10 3.35
CA LEU A 159 -16.25 21.40 4.64
C LEU A 159 -14.85 21.53 5.23
N VAL A 160 -13.80 21.31 4.43
CA VAL A 160 -12.42 21.36 4.89
C VAL A 160 -12.02 22.81 5.21
N ARG A 161 -12.41 23.79 4.39
CA ARG A 161 -12.14 25.21 4.67
C ARG A 161 -12.84 25.69 5.94
N ASN A 162 -14.07 25.23 6.18
CA ASN A 162 -14.80 25.52 7.42
C ASN A 162 -14.08 24.90 8.63
N ALA A 163 -13.56 23.68 8.51
CA ALA A 163 -12.76 23.05 9.56
C ALA A 163 -11.49 23.87 9.89
N VAL A 164 -10.77 24.33 8.86
CA VAL A 164 -9.61 25.23 9.02
C VAL A 164 -10.02 26.54 9.69
N ALA A 165 -11.12 27.17 9.24
CA ALA A 165 -11.64 28.39 9.84
C ALA A 165 -12.06 28.22 11.32
N ASN A 166 -12.48 27.02 11.72
CA ASN A 166 -12.80 26.64 13.10
C ASN A 166 -11.54 26.31 13.94
N GLY A 167 -10.35 26.43 13.36
CA GLY A 167 -9.07 26.27 14.05
C GLY A 167 -8.47 24.87 13.97
N ALA A 168 -8.78 24.10 12.93
CA ALA A 168 -8.05 22.86 12.65
C ALA A 168 -6.56 23.17 12.38
N ASP A 169 -5.67 22.48 13.06
CA ASP A 169 -4.21 22.66 12.97
C ASP A 169 -3.49 21.48 12.28
N ALA A 170 -4.25 20.47 11.86
CA ALA A 170 -3.81 19.43 10.94
C ALA A 170 -5.02 18.83 10.21
N LEU A 171 -4.80 18.39 8.98
CA LEU A 171 -5.84 17.80 8.13
C LEU A 171 -5.49 16.36 7.76
N ALA A 172 -6.52 15.52 7.68
CA ALA A 172 -6.41 14.18 7.14
C ALA A 172 -7.56 13.87 6.20
N ALA A 173 -7.29 13.02 5.21
CA ALA A 173 -8.29 12.56 4.26
C ALA A 173 -8.37 11.04 4.25
N ALA A 174 -9.57 10.51 4.42
CA ALA A 174 -9.89 9.09 4.24
C ALA A 174 -10.80 8.91 3.02
N GLY A 175 -10.15 8.81 1.86
CA GLY A 175 -10.81 8.62 0.58
C GLY A 175 -9.85 8.16 -0.52
N GLY A 176 -10.34 8.18 -1.77
CA GLY A 176 -9.49 7.96 -2.94
C GLY A 176 -8.59 9.14 -3.28
N ASP A 177 -7.68 8.98 -4.24
CA ASP A 177 -6.64 9.97 -4.58
C ASP A 177 -7.20 11.39 -4.88
N GLY A 178 -8.41 11.50 -5.44
CA GLY A 178 -9.06 12.81 -5.66
C GLY A 178 -9.46 13.53 -4.36
N THR A 179 -10.00 12.81 -3.38
CA THR A 179 -10.27 13.36 -2.03
C THR A 179 -8.95 13.75 -1.36
N GLN A 180 -7.93 12.90 -1.47
CA GLN A 180 -6.61 13.19 -0.91
C GLN A 180 -6.01 14.47 -1.52
N ALA A 181 -6.06 14.62 -2.85
CA ALA A 181 -5.52 15.79 -3.53
C ALA A 181 -6.22 17.09 -3.13
N LEU A 182 -7.55 17.10 -3.04
CA LEU A 182 -8.30 18.29 -2.63
C LEU A 182 -7.98 18.72 -1.20
N VAL A 183 -7.96 17.78 -0.25
CA VAL A 183 -7.62 18.09 1.14
C VAL A 183 -6.15 18.50 1.29
N ALA A 184 -5.24 17.83 0.57
CA ALA A 184 -3.81 18.19 0.56
C ALA A 184 -3.57 19.59 -0.04
N THR A 185 -4.36 20.00 -1.05
CA THR A 185 -4.30 21.37 -1.60
C THR A 185 -4.60 22.39 -0.53
N ILE A 186 -5.71 22.20 0.19
CA ILE A 186 -6.11 23.11 1.26
C ILE A 186 -5.08 23.09 2.39
N ALA A 187 -4.58 21.93 2.78
CA ALA A 187 -3.51 21.83 3.78
C ALA A 187 -2.28 22.65 3.36
N ALA A 188 -1.85 22.54 2.09
CA ALA A 188 -0.72 23.30 1.57
C ALA A 188 -0.99 24.81 1.51
N GLU A 189 -2.19 25.25 1.14
CA GLU A 189 -2.57 26.68 1.14
C GLU A 189 -2.45 27.33 2.51
N PHE A 190 -2.76 26.58 3.58
CA PHE A 190 -2.73 27.06 4.96
C PHE A 190 -1.47 26.64 5.75
N ASP A 191 -0.48 26.02 5.08
CA ASP A 191 0.74 25.47 5.69
C ASP A 191 0.45 24.52 6.87
N LEU A 192 -0.58 23.68 6.74
CA LEU A 192 -0.99 22.69 7.74
C LEU A 192 -0.42 21.30 7.43
N PRO A 193 -0.03 20.52 8.46
CA PRO A 193 0.29 19.12 8.31
C PRO A 193 -0.86 18.33 7.69
N PHE A 194 -0.51 17.40 6.79
CA PHE A 194 -1.47 16.54 6.10
C PHE A 194 -1.18 15.05 6.34
N ALA A 195 -2.20 14.27 6.70
CA ALA A 195 -2.12 12.82 6.81
C ALA A 195 -3.04 12.09 5.81
N CYS A 196 -2.47 11.11 5.10
CA CYS A 196 -3.20 10.28 4.14
C CYS A 196 -3.74 9.01 4.81
N ILE A 197 -5.07 8.86 4.91
CA ILE A 197 -5.72 7.67 5.43
C ILE A 197 -6.15 6.77 4.25
N PRO A 198 -5.65 5.52 4.13
CA PRO A 198 -5.77 4.68 2.94
C PRO A 198 -7.15 4.01 2.78
N ALA A 199 -8.23 4.80 2.76
CA ALA A 199 -9.60 4.32 2.61
C ALA A 199 -10.05 4.16 1.15
N GLY A 200 -9.23 4.53 0.17
CA GLY A 200 -9.52 4.37 -1.25
C GLY A 200 -9.27 2.97 -1.82
N THR A 201 -9.53 2.82 -3.12
CA THR A 201 -9.36 1.55 -3.85
C THR A 201 -7.90 1.25 -4.16
N ARG A 202 -7.14 2.26 -4.65
CA ARG A 202 -5.75 2.10 -5.12
C ARG A 202 -4.72 2.58 -4.09
N ASN A 203 -5.03 3.67 -3.39
CA ASN A 203 -4.18 4.28 -2.35
C ASN A 203 -2.72 4.46 -2.83
N HIS A 204 -2.54 4.91 -4.07
CA HIS A 204 -1.19 5.08 -4.63
C HIS A 204 -0.43 6.18 -3.88
N PHE A 205 -1.12 7.28 -3.56
CA PHE A 205 -0.49 8.35 -2.82
C PHE A 205 -0.07 7.90 -1.40
N ALA A 206 -0.93 7.13 -0.72
CA ALA A 206 -0.58 6.54 0.58
C ALA A 206 0.67 5.65 0.50
N LEU A 207 0.81 4.84 -0.56
CA LEU A 207 1.99 4.01 -0.76
C LEU A 207 3.26 4.85 -0.92
N ASP A 208 3.20 5.92 -1.72
CA ASP A 208 4.34 6.79 -1.99
C ASP A 208 4.74 7.60 -0.73
N LEU A 209 3.77 7.91 0.13
CA LEU A 209 4.00 8.48 1.46
C LEU A 209 4.57 7.45 2.46
N GLY A 210 4.52 6.15 2.12
CA GLY A 210 4.98 5.04 2.96
C GLY A 210 3.99 4.62 4.04
N VAL A 211 2.71 4.96 3.88
CA VAL A 211 1.60 4.53 4.72
C VAL A 211 1.19 3.10 4.33
N ASP A 212 0.97 2.22 5.31
CA ASP A 212 0.47 0.87 5.04
C ASP A 212 -0.97 0.93 4.51
N ARG A 213 -1.14 0.61 3.22
CA ARG A 213 -2.44 0.65 2.53
C ARG A 213 -3.51 -0.26 3.12
N ASN A 214 -3.14 -1.20 3.99
CA ASN A 214 -4.06 -2.13 4.62
C ASN A 214 -4.46 -1.71 6.04
N ASP A 215 -3.81 -0.69 6.60
CA ASP A 215 -4.03 -0.25 7.98
C ASP A 215 -4.68 1.13 8.01
N VAL A 216 -6.01 1.14 7.82
CA VAL A 216 -6.81 2.38 7.81
C VAL A 216 -6.79 3.05 9.18
N VAL A 217 -6.92 2.27 10.26
CA VAL A 217 -6.97 2.80 11.64
C VAL A 217 -5.59 3.24 12.09
N GLY A 218 -4.55 2.44 11.86
CA GLY A 218 -3.18 2.79 12.24
C GLY A 218 -2.65 4.03 11.51
N ALA A 219 -3.18 4.36 10.33
CA ALA A 219 -2.83 5.60 9.64
C ALA A 219 -3.24 6.87 10.41
N LEU A 220 -4.23 6.81 11.31
CA LEU A 220 -4.60 7.92 12.19
C LEU A 220 -3.48 8.31 13.16
N ASP A 221 -2.60 7.36 13.51
CA ASP A 221 -1.50 7.61 14.45
C ASP A 221 -0.48 8.61 13.90
N ALA A 222 -0.50 8.91 12.60
CA ALA A 222 0.26 9.99 11.99
C ALA A 222 -0.07 11.36 12.61
N LEU A 223 -1.32 11.57 13.05
CA LEU A 223 -1.77 12.79 13.72
C LEU A 223 -1.54 12.77 15.25
N VAL A 224 -1.02 11.67 15.80
CA VAL A 224 -0.80 11.53 17.26
C VAL A 224 0.68 11.52 17.60
N ALA A 225 1.46 10.74 16.85
CA ALA A 225 2.89 10.53 17.08
C ALA A 225 3.67 10.37 15.77
N GLY A 226 3.18 11.01 14.70
CA GLY A 226 3.82 11.01 13.40
C GLY A 226 5.06 11.89 13.34
N GLY A 227 5.87 11.64 12.32
CA GLY A 227 6.85 12.61 11.86
C GLY A 227 6.38 13.27 10.56
N GLU A 228 7.05 14.34 10.17
CA GLU A 228 6.67 15.15 9.01
C GLU A 228 7.82 15.28 8.02
N ARG A 229 7.47 15.37 6.74
CA ARG A 229 8.35 15.84 5.67
C ARG A 229 7.55 16.69 4.69
N ARG A 230 8.22 17.64 4.06
CA ARG A 230 7.67 18.36 2.91
C ARG A 230 7.58 17.39 1.72
N VAL A 231 6.51 17.51 0.95
CA VAL A 231 6.27 16.74 -0.27
C VAL A 231 5.74 17.68 -1.33
N ASP A 232 6.03 17.38 -2.59
CA ASP A 232 5.59 18.20 -3.71
C ASP A 232 4.13 17.93 -4.04
N LEU A 233 3.45 18.99 -4.46
CA LEU A 233 2.16 18.93 -5.13
C LEU A 233 2.34 19.48 -6.53
N ALA A 234 1.79 18.79 -7.52
CA ALA A 234 1.81 19.26 -8.90
C ALA A 234 0.45 19.89 -9.24
N GLU A 235 0.45 20.84 -10.17
CA GLU A 235 -0.76 21.55 -10.58
C GLU A 235 -0.92 21.54 -12.11
N VAL A 236 -2.14 21.37 -12.58
CA VAL A 236 -2.54 21.59 -13.96
C VAL A 236 -3.76 22.49 -14.01
N ASN A 237 -3.65 23.66 -14.66
CA ASN A 237 -4.75 24.62 -14.83
C ASN A 237 -5.49 24.95 -13.52
N GLY A 238 -4.79 25.25 -12.42
CA GLY A 238 -5.41 25.53 -11.12
C GLY A 238 -5.87 24.30 -10.35
N ARG A 239 -5.61 23.08 -10.83
CA ARG A 239 -6.02 21.82 -10.19
C ARG A 239 -4.82 21.01 -9.77
N VAL A 240 -4.69 20.82 -8.47
CA VAL A 240 -3.63 20.00 -7.88
C VAL A 240 -3.86 18.52 -8.17
N PHE A 241 -2.78 17.81 -8.45
CA PHE A 241 -2.73 16.35 -8.51
C PHE A 241 -1.51 15.84 -7.74
N VAL A 242 -1.69 14.69 -7.07
CA VAL A 242 -0.66 14.12 -6.18
C VAL A 242 0.20 13.04 -6.83
N ASN A 243 -0.25 12.47 -7.96
CA ASN A 243 0.39 11.32 -8.61
C ASN A 243 0.74 11.61 -10.07
N ASN A 244 -0.26 11.66 -10.95
CA ASN A 244 -0.08 11.94 -12.37
C ASN A 244 -1.38 12.41 -13.03
N VAL A 245 -1.21 13.05 -14.18
CA VAL A 245 -2.25 13.39 -15.15
C VAL A 245 -1.92 12.63 -16.42
N SER A 246 -2.93 12.02 -17.03
CA SER A 246 -2.78 11.32 -18.31
C SER A 246 -3.75 11.88 -19.33
N LEU A 247 -3.30 12.02 -20.57
CA LEU A 247 -4.04 12.50 -21.73
C LEU A 247 -3.97 11.44 -22.83
N GLY A 248 -4.97 11.41 -23.71
CA GLY A 248 -5.04 10.47 -24.84
C GLY A 248 -5.61 9.11 -24.46
N LEU A 249 -5.18 8.07 -25.16
CA LEU A 249 -5.75 6.71 -25.10
C LEU A 249 -5.88 6.16 -23.66
N TYR A 250 -4.92 6.47 -22.78
CA TYR A 250 -4.94 6.03 -21.39
C TYR A 250 -6.06 6.69 -20.57
N ALA A 251 -6.37 7.96 -20.82
CA ALA A 251 -7.44 8.67 -20.12
C ALA A 251 -8.81 8.07 -20.44
N GLU A 252 -9.02 7.72 -21.71
CA GLU A 252 -10.26 7.09 -22.18
C GLU A 252 -10.40 5.66 -21.64
N ALA A 253 -9.32 4.87 -21.67
CA ALA A 253 -9.30 3.53 -21.11
C ALA A 253 -9.62 3.52 -19.60
N VAL A 254 -9.11 4.48 -18.82
CA VAL A 254 -9.36 4.57 -17.37
C VAL A 254 -10.80 4.96 -17.02
N GLN A 255 -11.50 5.67 -17.92
CA GLN A 255 -12.91 6.02 -17.76
C GLN A 255 -13.87 4.86 -18.07
N ARG A 256 -13.41 3.83 -18.81
CA ARG A 256 -14.22 2.62 -19.09
C ARG A 256 -14.40 1.80 -17.81
N SER A 257 -15.63 1.40 -17.54
CA SER A 257 -16.02 0.62 -16.35
C SER A 257 -15.21 -0.67 -16.18
N GLY A 258 -14.78 -1.30 -17.28
CA GLY A 258 -13.97 -2.54 -17.30
C GLY A 258 -12.49 -2.40 -16.93
N TYR A 259 -11.93 -1.19 -16.90
CA TYR A 259 -10.51 -0.99 -16.54
C TYR A 259 -10.19 -1.42 -15.11
N ARG A 260 -11.20 -1.38 -14.23
CA ARG A 260 -11.08 -1.79 -12.83
C ARG A 260 -10.78 -3.29 -12.69
N ASP A 261 -11.26 -4.10 -13.64
CA ASP A 261 -11.23 -5.56 -13.56
C ASP A 261 -10.20 -6.19 -14.51
N ALA A 262 -9.86 -5.54 -15.65
CA ALA A 262 -8.94 -6.11 -16.64
C ALA A 262 -8.08 -5.07 -17.40
N LYS A 263 -7.13 -4.42 -16.71
CA LYS A 263 -6.21 -3.38 -17.24
C LYS A 263 -5.69 -3.60 -18.67
N ILE A 264 -5.09 -4.77 -18.93
CA ILE A 264 -4.44 -5.06 -20.23
C ILE A 264 -5.50 -5.26 -21.32
N ARG A 265 -6.64 -5.87 -20.97
CA ARG A 265 -7.74 -6.11 -21.90
C ARG A 265 -8.40 -4.80 -22.31
N THR A 266 -8.70 -3.92 -21.36
CA THR A 266 -9.31 -2.62 -21.67
C THR A 266 -8.37 -1.73 -22.48
N LEU A 267 -7.06 -1.74 -22.20
CA LEU A 267 -6.08 -1.05 -23.04
C LEU A 267 -6.02 -1.64 -24.46
N LEU A 268 -5.98 -2.98 -24.60
CA LEU A 268 -5.99 -3.67 -25.89
C LEU A 268 -7.31 -3.51 -26.66
N GLU A 269 -8.44 -3.34 -25.98
CA GLU A 269 -9.75 -3.08 -26.58
C GLU A 269 -9.90 -1.62 -27.05
N THR A 270 -9.14 -0.68 -26.46
CA THR A 270 -9.16 0.73 -26.87
C THR A 270 -8.19 1.00 -28.04
N ILE A 271 -7.17 0.15 -28.24
CA ILE A 271 -6.17 0.28 -29.32
C ILE A 271 -6.77 0.23 -30.75
N PRO A 272 -7.71 -0.68 -31.09
CA PRO A 272 -8.29 -0.78 -32.43
C PRO A 272 -9.07 0.47 -32.86
N GLU A 273 -9.73 1.15 -31.91
CA GLU A 273 -10.47 2.40 -32.16
C GLU A 273 -9.54 3.56 -32.54
N TYR A 274 -8.25 3.44 -32.26
CA TYR A 274 -7.18 4.37 -32.64
C TYR A 274 -6.33 3.85 -33.82
N SER A 275 -6.61 2.64 -34.32
CA SER A 275 -5.87 1.99 -35.42
C SER A 275 -6.68 1.83 -36.70
N THR A 276 -7.92 2.31 -36.76
CA THR A 276 -8.68 2.37 -38.03
C THR A 276 -8.26 3.60 -38.82
N GLU A 277 -7.82 3.39 -40.06
CA GLU A 277 -7.31 4.40 -41.01
C GLU A 277 -8.22 5.63 -41.27
N ASP A 278 -9.44 5.66 -40.73
CA ASP A 278 -10.44 6.73 -40.86
C ASP A 278 -10.78 7.48 -39.54
N ALA A 279 -10.19 7.09 -38.40
CA ALA A 279 -10.34 7.86 -37.17
C ALA A 279 -9.26 8.94 -37.17
N ALA A 280 -9.65 10.21 -37.27
CA ALA A 280 -8.77 11.37 -37.13
C ALA A 280 -7.84 11.16 -35.93
N GLU A 281 -6.58 10.79 -36.19
CA GLU A 281 -5.63 10.42 -35.13
C GLU A 281 -5.63 11.53 -34.08
N PRO A 282 -5.86 11.24 -32.79
CA PRO A 282 -5.69 12.26 -31.76
C PRO A 282 -4.20 12.58 -31.68
N MET A 283 -3.81 13.57 -32.48
CA MET A 283 -2.48 14.14 -32.54
C MET A 283 -2.30 14.99 -31.29
N LEU A 284 -1.98 14.36 -30.16
CA LEU A 284 -1.50 15.13 -29.03
C LEU A 284 -0.11 15.66 -29.37
N GLU A 285 0.05 16.96 -29.20
CA GLU A 285 1.33 17.63 -29.29
C GLU A 285 1.70 18.13 -27.89
N PHE A 286 2.99 18.09 -27.57
CA PHE A 286 3.49 18.64 -26.31
C PHE A 286 4.81 19.35 -26.52
N THR A 287 5.02 20.38 -25.70
CA THR A 287 6.33 21.00 -25.49
C THR A 287 6.70 20.78 -24.03
N GLY A 288 7.72 19.96 -23.80
CA GLY A 288 8.22 19.61 -22.48
C GLY A 288 9.33 20.54 -21.98
N PRO A 289 9.87 20.27 -20.78
CA PRO A 289 11.00 21.00 -20.22
C PRO A 289 12.18 21.05 -21.20
N GLY A 290 12.85 22.21 -21.28
CA GLY A 290 13.99 22.40 -22.20
C GLY A 290 13.60 22.51 -23.69
N GLY A 291 12.32 22.67 -24.01
CA GLY A 291 11.85 22.86 -25.38
C GLY A 291 11.72 21.58 -26.20
N VAL A 292 11.79 20.41 -25.54
CA VAL A 292 11.57 19.11 -26.19
C VAL A 292 10.16 19.07 -26.75
N GLN A 293 10.01 18.91 -28.06
CA GLN A 293 8.70 18.80 -28.69
C GLN A 293 8.39 17.35 -29.09
N GLY A 294 7.17 16.93 -28.80
CA GLY A 294 6.60 15.69 -29.31
C GLY A 294 5.37 15.99 -30.14
N ARG A 295 5.25 15.31 -31.28
CA ARG A 295 4.07 15.36 -32.16
C ARG A 295 3.49 13.97 -32.31
N ARG A 296 2.16 13.88 -32.51
CA ARG A 296 1.42 12.62 -32.70
C ARG A 296 1.55 11.65 -31.52
N ALA A 297 1.57 12.18 -30.29
CA ALA A 297 1.60 11.33 -29.11
C ALA A 297 0.21 10.68 -28.90
N THR A 298 0.18 9.35 -28.77
CA THR A 298 -1.06 8.60 -28.46
C THR A 298 -1.44 8.73 -26.98
N VAL A 299 -0.44 8.89 -26.11
CA VAL A 299 -0.59 9.09 -24.67
C VAL A 299 0.45 10.12 -24.21
N ILE A 300 0.01 11.10 -23.42
CA ILE A 300 0.90 11.95 -22.64
C ILE A 300 0.63 11.66 -21.18
N MET A 301 1.68 11.43 -20.40
CA MET A 301 1.57 11.28 -18.94
C MET A 301 2.52 12.28 -18.30
N VAL A 302 1.97 13.15 -17.45
CA VAL A 302 2.74 14.10 -16.64
C VAL A 302 2.62 13.61 -15.20
N SER A 303 3.76 13.39 -14.55
CA SER A 303 3.81 12.91 -13.18
C SER A 303 4.09 14.03 -12.19
N ASN A 304 3.82 13.78 -10.91
CA ASN A 304 4.39 14.56 -9.83
C ASN A 304 5.57 13.77 -9.29
N ASN A 305 6.79 14.25 -9.56
CA ASN A 305 8.06 13.54 -9.42
C ASN A 305 8.23 12.35 -10.38
N SER A 306 9.49 11.97 -10.59
CA SER A 306 9.87 10.90 -11.53
C SER A 306 9.28 9.53 -11.18
N TYR A 307 8.47 8.94 -12.06
CA TYR A 307 8.08 7.52 -11.92
C TYR A 307 9.09 6.58 -12.58
N ARG A 308 9.60 5.62 -11.82
CA ARG A 308 10.29 4.45 -12.39
C ARG A 308 9.24 3.44 -12.84
N LEU A 309 8.96 3.44 -14.13
CA LEU A 309 8.11 2.45 -14.77
C LEU A 309 8.77 1.07 -14.68
N GLY A 310 8.15 0.15 -13.94
CA GLY A 310 8.52 -1.26 -13.95
C GLY A 310 8.09 -1.94 -15.24
N THR A 311 8.60 -3.14 -15.47
CA THR A 311 8.35 -3.95 -16.67
C THR A 311 6.88 -4.40 -16.82
N VAL A 312 6.05 -4.24 -15.80
CA VAL A 312 4.62 -4.57 -15.81
C VAL A 312 3.77 -3.30 -15.84
N ILE A 313 2.73 -3.26 -16.67
CA ILE A 313 1.80 -2.12 -16.79
C ILE A 313 1.16 -1.80 -15.43
N GLY A 314 1.43 -0.60 -14.91
CA GLY A 314 0.98 -0.15 -13.59
C GLY A 314 1.86 -0.58 -12.41
N SER A 315 3.06 -1.09 -12.67
CA SER A 315 4.13 -1.29 -11.68
C SER A 315 5.13 -0.13 -11.70
N GLY A 316 4.62 1.10 -11.60
CA GLY A 316 5.47 2.27 -11.40
C GLY A 316 5.79 2.45 -9.91
N THR A 317 7.04 2.73 -9.57
CA THR A 317 7.39 3.21 -8.22
C THR A 317 7.91 4.62 -8.32
N ARG A 318 7.51 5.47 -7.37
CA ARG A 318 7.99 6.85 -7.25
C ARG A 318 9.06 6.90 -6.14
N PRO A 319 10.36 7.01 -6.51
CA PRO A 319 11.45 6.92 -5.55
C PRO A 319 11.61 8.18 -4.67
N SER A 320 11.20 9.35 -5.17
CA SER A 320 11.14 10.63 -4.42
C SER A 320 9.77 11.28 -4.59
N ILE A 321 9.37 12.09 -3.62
CA ILE A 321 8.10 12.85 -3.64
C ILE A 321 8.33 14.33 -3.29
N ASP A 322 9.58 14.77 -3.45
CA ASP A 322 10.19 16.00 -2.97
C ASP A 322 11.38 16.40 -3.88
N ASP A 323 11.40 15.94 -5.14
CA ASP A 323 12.45 16.25 -6.12
C ASP A 323 12.23 17.58 -6.86
N GLY A 324 11.02 18.16 -6.78
CA GLY A 324 10.65 19.40 -7.47
C GLY A 324 10.50 19.26 -8.99
N GLU A 325 10.33 18.04 -9.50
CA GLU A 325 10.22 17.73 -10.93
C GLU A 325 8.84 17.16 -11.31
N LEU A 326 8.48 17.23 -12.60
CA LEU A 326 7.25 16.65 -13.19
C LEU A 326 7.57 15.55 -14.21
#